data_AF-A0A931AKB1-F1
#
_entry.id   AF-A0A931AKB1-F1
#
_cell.length_a   1.000
_cell.length_b   1.000
_cell.length_c   1.000
_cell.angle_alpha   90.00
_cell.angle_beta   90.00
_cell.angle_gamma   90.00
#
_symmetry.space_group_name_H-M   'P 1'
#
loop_
_entity.id
_entity.type
_entity.pdbx_description
1 polymer ?
#
loop_
_entity_poly.entity_id
_entity_poly.type
_entity_poly.pdbx_seq_one_letter_code
_entity_poly.pdbx_strand_id
1 'polypeptide(L)'
;APRRVAFMLDQCHNIEPKIPGQIRSVMNVQEATAKALLVDREALAAAQAEGDVLGANAVFMDAYNTDVRPLLAELREEMGLAPDPMGAYAKSGYFEKIAAERVGGTQAGWGA
;
A
#
# COMPACT_ATOMS: atom_id res chain seq x y z
N ALA A 1 23.60 -16.19 2.84
CA ALA A 1 22.69 -15.26 3.52
C ALA A 1 21.59 -14.87 2.54
N PRO A 2 20.31 -14.74 2.96
CA PRO A 2 19.26 -14.30 2.07
C PRO A 2 19.61 -12.92 1.48
N ARG A 3 19.39 -12.76 0.18
CA ARG A 3 19.65 -11.52 -0.55
C ARG A 3 18.69 -10.45 -0.03
N ARG A 4 19.20 -9.39 0.63
CA ARG A 4 18.37 -8.26 1.05
C ARG A 4 17.91 -7.51 -0.19
N VAL A 5 16.60 -7.45 -0.39
CA VAL A 5 15.96 -6.64 -1.45
C VAL A 5 15.59 -5.30 -0.85
N ALA A 6 15.92 -4.21 -1.55
CA ALA A 6 15.46 -2.87 -1.20
C ALA A 6 14.12 -2.59 -1.90
N PHE A 7 13.10 -2.20 -1.14
CA PHE A 7 11.81 -1.79 -1.67
C PHE A 7 11.75 -0.26 -1.74
N MET A 8 11.38 0.27 -2.90
CA MET A 8 11.33 1.72 -3.16
C MET A 8 10.04 2.03 -3.93
N LEU A 9 9.48 3.22 -3.68
CA LEU A 9 8.42 3.78 -4.50
C LEU A 9 9.07 4.77 -5.48
N ASP A 10 8.95 4.47 -6.76
CA ASP A 10 9.36 5.35 -7.87
C ASP A 10 8.10 5.79 -8.60
N GLN A 11 7.57 6.95 -8.22
CA GLN A 11 6.26 7.43 -8.63
C GLN A 11 6.31 8.94 -8.90
N CYS A 12 5.51 9.38 -9.86
CA CYS A 12 5.28 10.78 -10.14
C CYS A 12 3.78 11.09 -10.08
N HIS A 13 3.40 11.94 -9.13
CA HIS A 13 2.04 12.44 -8.98
C HIS A 13 1.92 13.76 -9.73
N ASN A 14 1.33 13.69 -10.94
CA ASN A 14 1.26 14.81 -11.88
C ASN A 14 -0.04 15.60 -11.76
N ILE A 15 -1.15 14.93 -11.46
CA ILE A 15 -2.50 15.52 -11.44
C ILE A 15 -3.00 15.59 -10.00
N GLU A 16 -2.80 14.52 -9.25
CA GLU A 16 -3.21 14.36 -7.87
C GLU A 16 -2.21 15.00 -6.89
N PRO A 17 -2.66 15.41 -5.69
CA PRO A 17 -1.76 15.89 -4.65
C PRO A 17 -0.76 14.81 -4.23
N LYS A 18 0.52 15.20 -4.16
CA LYS A 18 1.64 14.26 -3.97
C LYS A 18 1.54 13.41 -2.69
N ILE A 19 1.22 14.02 -1.55
CA ILE A 19 1.18 13.30 -0.26
C ILE A 19 0.02 12.29 -0.20
N PRO A 20 -1.24 12.65 -0.53
CA PRO A 20 -2.32 11.69 -0.67
C PRO A 20 -2.02 10.54 -1.65
N GLY A 21 -1.42 10.85 -2.81
CA GLY A 21 -0.99 9.84 -3.78
C GLY A 21 0.05 8.87 -3.19
N GLN A 22 1.02 9.39 -2.44
CA GLN A 22 2.04 8.61 -1.77
C GLN A 22 1.43 7.73 -0.65
N ILE A 23 0.53 8.27 0.17
CA ILE A 23 -0.17 7.53 1.23
C ILE A 23 -0.93 6.35 0.63
N ARG A 24 -1.71 6.59 -0.44
CA ARG A 24 -2.45 5.53 -1.14
C ARG A 24 -1.51 4.43 -1.63
N SER A 25 -0.37 4.80 -2.21
CA SER A 25 0.60 3.84 -2.73
C SER A 25 1.22 2.98 -1.64
N VAL A 26 1.61 3.58 -0.51
CA VAL A 26 2.12 2.83 0.66
C VAL A 26 1.05 1.89 1.20
N MET A 27 -0.20 2.34 1.33
CA MET A 27 -1.30 1.50 1.80
C MET A 27 -1.54 0.30 0.85
N ASN A 28 -1.51 0.50 -0.46
CA ASN A 28 -1.65 -0.58 -1.43
C ASN A 28 -0.50 -1.61 -1.33
N VAL A 29 0.74 -1.16 -1.11
CA VAL A 29 1.89 -2.07 -0.89
C VAL A 29 1.72 -2.86 0.40
N GLN A 30 1.24 -2.23 1.46
CA GLN A 30 0.94 -2.92 2.72
C GLN A 30 -0.16 -3.97 2.55
N GLU A 31 -1.25 -3.65 1.84
CA GLU A 31 -2.32 -4.60 1.54
C GLU A 31 -1.81 -5.79 0.71
N ALA A 32 -1.05 -5.54 -0.36
CA ALA A 32 -0.46 -6.60 -1.17
C ALA A 32 0.51 -7.48 -0.38
N THR A 33 1.30 -6.87 0.51
CA THR A 33 2.22 -7.59 1.40
C THR A 33 1.46 -8.47 2.39
N ALA A 34 0.42 -7.94 3.03
CA ALA A 34 -0.41 -8.70 3.96
C ALA A 34 -1.08 -9.89 3.26
N LYS A 35 -1.67 -9.69 2.07
CA LYS A 35 -2.24 -10.77 1.26
C LYS A 35 -1.22 -11.82 0.87
N ALA A 36 0.00 -11.43 0.49
CA ALA A 36 1.08 -12.36 0.19
C ALA A 36 1.51 -13.20 1.42
N LEU A 37 1.39 -12.65 2.63
CA LEU A 37 1.66 -13.36 3.87
C LEU A 37 0.53 -14.34 4.26
N LEU A 38 -0.68 -14.16 3.74
CA LEU A 38 -1.82 -15.05 3.96
C LEU A 38 -1.84 -16.28 3.04
N VAL A 39 -0.94 -16.36 2.06
CA VAL A 39 -0.86 -17.52 1.16
C VAL A 39 -0.51 -18.78 1.96
N ASP A 40 -1.40 -19.78 1.93
CA ASP A 40 -1.13 -21.11 2.47
C ASP A 40 -0.06 -21.82 1.63
N ARG A 41 1.17 -21.82 2.15
CA ARG A 41 2.33 -22.36 1.44
C ARG A 41 2.32 -23.88 1.36
N GLU A 42 1.70 -24.55 2.33
CA GLU A 42 1.63 -26.01 2.37
C GLU A 42 0.61 -26.50 1.34
N ALA A 43 -0.60 -25.91 1.33
CA ALA A 43 -1.62 -26.21 0.34
C ALA A 43 -1.15 -25.87 -1.09
N LEU A 44 -0.48 -24.73 -1.26
CA LEU A 44 0.09 -24.36 -2.56
C LEU A 44 1.12 -25.37 -3.05
N ALA A 45 2.04 -25.81 -2.18
CA ALA A 45 3.07 -26.77 -2.54
C ALA A 45 2.48 -28.14 -2.92
N ALA A 46 1.45 -28.59 -2.21
CA ALA A 46 0.75 -29.83 -2.52
C ALA A 46 0.07 -29.77 -3.91
N ALA A 47 -0.73 -28.74 -4.18
CA ALA A 47 -1.39 -28.56 -5.47
C ALA A 47 -0.38 -28.45 -6.64
N GLN A 48 0.74 -27.78 -6.42
CA GLN A 48 1.82 -27.69 -7.40
C GLN A 48 2.47 -29.06 -7.69
N ALA A 49 2.73 -29.86 -6.66
CA ALA A 49 3.35 -31.17 -6.81
C ALA A 49 2.46 -32.17 -7.59
N GLU A 50 1.14 -32.01 -7.48
CA GLU A 50 0.14 -32.83 -8.15
C GLU A 50 -0.19 -32.34 -9.57
N GLY A 51 0.28 -31.16 -9.96
CA GLY A 51 -0.08 -30.52 -11.23
C GLY A 51 -1.51 -29.97 -11.24
N ASP A 52 -2.13 -29.77 -10.07
CA ASP A 52 -3.45 -29.16 -9.94
C ASP A 52 -3.37 -27.63 -10.11
N VAL A 53 -3.48 -27.19 -11.36
CA VAL A 53 -3.44 -25.77 -11.74
C VAL A 53 -4.58 -24.98 -11.11
N LEU A 54 -5.78 -25.56 -11.00
CA LEU A 54 -6.95 -24.87 -10.48
C LEU A 54 -6.87 -24.76 -8.94
N GLY A 55 -6.46 -25.82 -8.25
CA GLY A 55 -6.20 -25.80 -6.82
C GLY A 55 -5.12 -24.79 -6.44
N ALA A 56 -4.00 -24.76 -7.18
CA ALA A 56 -2.94 -23.78 -6.94
C ALA A 56 -3.42 -22.33 -7.16
N ASN A 57 -4.27 -22.09 -8.16
CA ASN A 57 -4.86 -20.77 -8.37
C ASN A 57 -5.83 -20.38 -7.23
N ALA A 58 -6.66 -21.32 -6.77
CA ALA A 58 -7.59 -21.09 -5.67
C ALA A 58 -6.86 -20.62 -4.40
N VAL A 59 -5.73 -21.26 -4.04
CA VAL A 59 -4.92 -20.85 -2.88
C VAL A 59 -4.46 -19.38 -2.98
N PHE A 60 -4.02 -18.93 -4.16
CA PHE A 60 -3.67 -17.53 -4.35
C PHE A 60 -4.87 -16.60 -4.27
N MET A 61 -6.02 -17.01 -4.83
CA MET A 61 -7.22 -16.18 -4.87
C MET A 61 -7.87 -16.04 -3.49
N ASP A 62 -7.82 -17.07 -2.64
CA ASP A 62 -8.29 -16.99 -1.26
C ASP A 62 -7.51 -15.94 -0.46
N ALA A 63 -6.18 -15.97 -0.56
CA ALA A 63 -5.31 -14.96 0.05
C ALA A 63 -5.53 -13.56 -0.57
N TYR A 64 -5.63 -13.47 -1.90
CA TYR A 64 -5.79 -12.20 -2.62
C TYR A 64 -7.13 -11.51 -2.36
N ASN A 65 -8.21 -12.28 -2.22
CA ASN A 65 -9.57 -11.75 -1.99
C ASN A 65 -9.85 -11.44 -0.53
N THR A 66 -8.99 -11.85 0.39
CA THR A 66 -9.13 -11.51 1.81
C THR A 66 -9.07 -9.99 2.00
N ASP A 67 -10.06 -9.43 2.68
CA ASP A 67 -10.04 -8.02 3.08
C ASP A 67 -9.12 -7.83 4.29
N VAL A 68 -7.89 -7.39 4.02
CA VAL A 68 -6.84 -7.16 5.02
C VAL A 68 -6.89 -5.76 5.64
N ARG A 69 -7.83 -4.89 5.23
CA ARG A 69 -7.89 -3.51 5.73
C ARG A 69 -8.11 -3.42 7.25
N PRO A 70 -8.97 -4.24 7.89
CA PRO A 70 -9.13 -4.25 9.34
C PRO A 70 -7.83 -4.62 10.08
N LEU A 71 -7.15 -5.69 9.62
CA LEU A 71 -5.86 -6.12 10.19
C LEU A 71 -4.79 -5.01 10.12
N LEU A 72 -4.71 -4.32 8.99
CA LEU A 72 -3.76 -3.21 8.82
C LEU A 72 -4.14 -1.98 9.66
N ALA A 73 -5.43 -1.76 9.95
CA ALA A 73 -5.88 -0.70 10.83
C ALA A 73 -5.46 -0.99 12.28
N GLU A 74 -5.69 -2.20 12.78
CA GLU A 74 -5.26 -2.66 14.11
C GLU A 74 -3.74 -2.55 14.26
N LEU A 75 -2.97 -3.02 13.27
CA LEU A 75 -1.51 -2.89 13.28
C LEU A 75 -1.05 -1.43 13.45
N ARG A 76 -1.73 -0.48 12.79
CA ARG A 76 -1.38 0.95 12.93
C ARG A 76 -1.69 1.45 14.33
N GLU A 77 -2.82 1.05 14.90
CA GLU A 77 -3.21 1.43 16.27
C GLU A 77 -2.21 0.88 17.30
N GLU A 78 -1.76 -0.37 17.16
CA GLU A 78 -0.71 -0.96 18.00
C GLU A 78 0.63 -0.21 17.92
N MET A 79 0.91 0.40 16.76
CA MET A 79 2.07 1.27 16.55
C MET A 79 1.86 2.71 17.06
N GLY A 80 0.69 3.03 17.62
CA GLY A 80 0.33 4.40 18.04
C GLY A 80 0.06 5.35 16.87
N LEU A 81 -0.25 4.82 15.68
CA LEU A 81 -0.57 5.56 14.47
C LEU A 81 -2.09 5.58 14.24
N ALA A 82 -2.57 6.53 13.42
CA ALA A 82 -3.97 6.55 13.04
C ALA A 82 -4.34 5.33 12.15
N PRO A 83 -5.47 4.66 12.40
CA PRO A 83 -5.90 3.47 11.65
C PRO A 83 -6.22 3.78 10.18
N ASP A 84 -6.68 4.99 9.90
CA ASP A 84 -6.95 5.54 8.56
C ASP A 84 -5.97 6.68 8.23
N PRO A 85 -4.85 6.39 7.53
CA PRO A 85 -3.87 7.40 7.15
C PRO A 85 -4.42 8.50 6.25
N MET A 86 -5.36 8.18 5.35
CA MET A 86 -5.97 9.15 4.45
C MET A 86 -6.87 10.12 5.21
N GLY A 87 -7.73 9.59 6.08
CA GLY A 87 -8.58 10.40 6.95
C GLY A 87 -7.78 11.22 7.96
N ALA A 88 -6.70 10.67 8.51
CA ALA A 88 -5.80 11.39 9.40
C ALA A 88 -5.10 12.57 8.70
N TYR A 89 -4.61 12.36 7.48
CA TYR A 89 -4.01 13.43 6.68
C TYR A 89 -5.03 14.52 6.36
N ALA A 90 -6.24 14.16 5.92
CA ALA A 90 -7.30 15.13 5.63
C ALA A 90 -7.69 15.97 6.86
N LYS A 91 -7.85 15.33 8.02
CA LYS A 91 -8.18 16.02 9.29
C LYS A 91 -7.06 16.94 9.76
N SER A 92 -5.81 16.69 9.38
CA SER A 92 -4.67 17.49 9.82
C SER A 92 -4.63 18.90 9.22
N GLY A 93 -5.33 19.15 8.10
CA GLY A 93 -5.25 20.42 7.38
C GLY A 93 -3.84 20.74 6.83
N TYR A 94 -2.96 19.74 6.77
CA TYR A 94 -1.55 19.95 6.44
C TYR A 94 -1.37 20.48 5.03
N PHE A 95 -2.19 20.04 4.08
CA PHE A 95 -2.11 20.50 2.70
C PHE A 95 -2.38 22.00 2.60
N GLU A 96 -3.45 22.45 3.24
CA GLU A 96 -3.86 23.86 3.27
C GLU A 96 -2.78 24.71 3.94
N LYS A 97 -2.23 24.23 5.06
CA LYS A 97 -1.13 24.88 5.77
C LYS A 97 0.09 25.10 4.86
N ILE A 98 0.62 24.02 4.25
CA ILE A 98 1.83 24.15 3.43
C ILE A 98 1.59 24.94 2.14
N ALA A 99 0.37 24.91 1.60
CA ALA A 99 0.00 25.70 0.44
C ALA A 99 0.03 27.21 0.76
N ALA A 100 -0.50 27.60 1.92
CA ALA A 100 -0.47 28.99 2.39
C ALA A 100 0.95 29.45 2.76
N GLU A 101 1.78 28.57 3.33
CA GLU A 101 3.15 28.91 3.74
C GLU A 101 4.14 28.99 2.56
N ARG A 102 3.87 28.30 1.45
CA ARG A 102 4.83 28.14 0.33
C ARG A 102 4.36 28.84 -0.95
N VAL A 103 3.83 30.04 -0.79
CA VAL A 103 3.45 30.92 -1.90
C VAL A 103 4.72 31.57 -2.51
N GLY A 104 4.77 31.72 -3.84
CA GLY A 104 5.83 32.50 -4.52
C GLY A 104 6.84 31.71 -5.35
N GLY A 105 6.50 30.54 -5.87
CA GLY A 105 7.31 29.81 -6.85
C GLY A 105 6.81 29.98 -8.29
N THR A 106 7.71 29.95 -9.27
CA THR A 106 7.34 29.71 -10.67
C THR A 106 7.09 28.23 -10.85
N GLN A 107 5.87 27.86 -11.28
CA GLN A 107 5.57 26.49 -11.65
C GLN A 107 6.55 26.05 -12.75
N ALA A 108 7.21 24.91 -12.57
CA ALA A 108 8.02 24.28 -13.61
C ALA A 108 7.41 22.91 -13.92
N GLY A 109 6.89 22.74 -15.13
CA GLY A 109 6.19 21.52 -15.56
C GLY A 109 5.07 21.81 -16.56
N TRP A 110 4.34 20.76 -16.96
CA TRP A 110 3.28 20.86 -17.97
C TRP A 110 2.19 21.86 -17.54
N GLY A 111 2.07 22.95 -18.29
CA GLY A 111 1.10 24.03 -18.06
C GLY A 111 1.65 25.29 -17.36
N ALA A 112 2.97 25.40 -17.19
CA ALA A 112 3.65 26.66 -16.84
C ALA A 112 3.88 27.56 -18.06
#